data_AF-A0A1G4TYA0-F1
#
_entry.id   AF-A0A1G4TYA0-F1
#
_cell.length_a   1.000
_cell.length_b   1.000
_cell.length_c   1.000
_cell.angle_alpha   90.00
_cell.angle_beta   90.00
_cell.angle_gamma   90.00
#
_symmetry.space_group_name_H-M   'P 1'
#
loop_
_entity.id
_entity.type
_entity.pdbx_description
1 polymer ?
#
loop_
_entity_poly.entity_id
_entity_poly.type
_entity_poly.pdbx_seq_one_letter_code
_entity_poly.pdbx_strand_id
1 'polypeptide(L)'
;MIRLTRYWFEFDINVVDGDLPPGIAVGCGLTAVNYEDALFILQNDIFIGKQIPPVKRYIEDIDISTLESGHVLPNIMTPSVYRGVWYPQGYSFL
;
A
#
# COMPACT_ATOMS: atom_id res chain seq x y z
N MET A 1 8.46 -21.60 7.13
CA MET A 1 7.98 -21.03 5.85
C MET A 1 7.40 -19.66 6.19
N ILE A 2 7.87 -18.59 5.55
CA ILE A 2 7.38 -17.23 5.84
C ILE A 2 6.03 -17.07 5.11
N ARG A 3 4.97 -16.71 5.84
CA ARG A 3 3.64 -16.42 5.25
C ARG A 3 3.62 -14.95 4.83
N LEU A 4 3.25 -14.70 3.58
CA LEU A 4 3.02 -13.36 3.07
C LEU A 4 1.51 -13.04 3.13
N THR A 5 1.20 -11.81 3.53
CA THR A 5 -0.15 -11.32 3.74
C THR A 5 -0.34 -10.03 2.95
N ARG A 6 -1.47 -9.89 2.27
CA ARG A 6 -1.82 -8.67 1.53
C ARG A 6 -2.43 -7.66 2.49
N TYR A 7 -1.96 -6.44 2.43
CA TYR A 7 -2.46 -5.32 3.20
C TYR A 7 -3.02 -4.25 2.27
N TRP A 8 -4.10 -3.63 2.71
CA TRP A 8 -4.60 -2.38 2.13
C TRP A 8 -4.63 -1.30 3.19
N PHE A 9 -3.90 -0.21 2.96
CA PHE A 9 -3.82 0.93 3.85
C PHE A 9 -4.59 2.11 3.28
N GLU A 10 -5.33 2.79 4.15
CA GLU A 10 -5.94 4.09 3.92
C GLU A 10 -5.38 5.06 4.94
N PHE A 11 -5.06 6.26 4.47
CA PHE A 11 -4.42 7.29 5.28
C PHE A 11 -5.38 8.44 5.55
N ASP A 12 -5.22 9.08 6.70
CA ASP A 12 -5.89 10.34 7.00
C ASP A 12 -5.11 11.47 6.34
N ILE A 13 -5.50 11.76 5.09
CA ILE A 13 -4.84 12.74 4.23
C ILE A 13 -5.69 14.01 4.19
N ASN A 14 -5.10 15.10 4.64
CA ASN A 14 -5.64 16.44 4.51
C ASN A 14 -5.10 17.12 3.25
N VAL A 15 -5.87 18.05 2.70
CA VAL A 15 -5.52 18.81 1.47
C VAL A 15 -4.23 19.65 1.63
N VAL A 16 -3.79 19.86 2.88
CA VAL A 16 -2.54 20.54 3.25
C VAL A 16 -1.34 19.61 3.37
N ASP A 17 -1.54 18.29 3.32
CA ASP A 17 -0.48 17.29 3.37
C ASP A 17 0.21 17.26 2.00
N GLY A 18 1.14 18.20 1.79
CA GLY A 18 1.76 18.59 0.51
C GLY A 18 2.07 17.50 -0.53
N ASP A 19 3.36 17.23 -0.75
CA ASP A 19 3.87 16.43 -1.88
C ASP A 19 3.70 14.92 -1.61
N LEU A 20 2.46 14.45 -1.56
CA LEU A 20 2.15 13.03 -1.40
C LEU A 20 2.48 12.26 -2.68
N PRO A 21 2.93 11.00 -2.57
CA PRO A 21 3.16 10.21 -3.75
C PRO A 21 1.85 9.96 -4.53
N PRO A 22 1.89 9.90 -5.88
CA PRO A 22 0.70 9.74 -6.69
C PRO A 22 -0.12 8.50 -6.30
N GLY A 23 -1.44 8.65 -6.19
CA GLY A 23 -2.36 7.54 -5.90
C GLY A 23 -2.52 7.18 -4.41
N ILE A 24 -1.65 7.66 -3.53
CA ILE A 24 -1.68 7.36 -2.09
C ILE A 24 -2.97 7.86 -1.40
N ALA A 25 -3.60 8.92 -1.92
CA ALA A 25 -4.89 9.40 -1.45
C ALA A 25 -6.04 8.40 -1.62
N VAL A 26 -5.93 7.46 -2.56
CA VAL A 26 -6.92 6.38 -2.78
C VAL A 26 -6.67 5.24 -1.80
N GLY A 27 -5.40 4.93 -1.56
CA GLY A 27 -4.93 3.88 -0.67
C GLY A 27 -3.62 3.29 -1.16
N CYS A 28 -3.09 2.35 -0.38
CA CYS A 28 -1.85 1.65 -0.69
C CYS A 28 -2.01 0.15 -0.45
N GLY A 29 -1.76 -0.62 -1.51
CA GLY A 29 -1.74 -2.07 -1.49
C GLY A 29 -0.31 -2.60 -1.48
N LEU A 30 0.00 -3.43 -0.49
CA LEU A 30 1.30 -4.10 -0.41
C LEU A 30 1.18 -5.50 0.17
N THR A 31 2.22 -6.30 0.01
CA THR A 31 2.31 -7.64 0.57
C THR A 31 3.52 -7.71 1.49
N ALA A 32 3.33 -8.22 2.70
CA ALA A 32 4.33 -8.21 3.76
C ALA A 32 4.21 -9.45 4.64
N VAL A 33 5.24 -9.71 5.44
CA VAL A 33 5.24 -10.83 6.40
C VAL A 33 4.29 -10.60 7.57
N ASN A 34 4.23 -9.37 8.06
CA ASN A 34 3.39 -8.91 9.16
C ASN A 34 3.18 -7.38 9.05
N TYR A 35 2.52 -6.80 10.03
CA TYR A 35 2.24 -5.37 10.07
C TYR A 35 3.51 -4.52 10.17
N GLU A 36 4.50 -4.94 10.96
CA GLU A 36 5.77 -4.21 11.11
C GLU A 36 6.55 -4.18 9.80
N ASP A 37 6.56 -5.29 9.07
CA ASP A 37 7.15 -5.40 7.74
C ASP A 37 6.40 -4.55 6.71
N ALA A 38 5.08 -4.47 6.82
CA ALA A 38 4.26 -3.57 6.02
C ALA A 38 4.62 -2.10 6.25
N LEU A 39 4.76 -1.67 7.51
CA LEU A 39 5.21 -0.32 7.85
C LEU A 39 6.63 -0.05 7.35
N PHE A 40 7.52 -1.04 7.42
CA PHE A 40 8.87 -0.93 6.88
C PHE A 40 8.85 -0.68 5.36
N ILE A 41 8.02 -1.41 4.60
CA ILE A 41 7.84 -1.21 3.16
C ILE A 41 7.29 0.19 2.88
N LEU A 42 6.23 0.61 3.59
CA LEU A 42 5.67 1.97 3.44
C LEU A 42 6.75 3.05 3.62
N GLN A 43 7.57 2.93 4.67
CA GLN A 43 8.59 3.92 4.98
C GLN A 43 9.72 3.98 3.95
N ASN A 44 10.18 2.81 3.46
CA ASN A 44 11.39 2.70 2.64
C ASN A 44 11.12 2.74 1.15
N ASP A 45 9.91 2.43 0.70
CA ASP A 45 9.61 2.34 -0.74
C ASP A 45 8.70 3.50 -1.17
N ILE A 46 7.78 3.95 -0.31
CA ILE A 46 6.76 4.96 -0.67
C ILE A 46 7.06 6.32 -0.06
N PHE A 47 7.31 6.37 1.24
CA PHE A 47 7.51 7.62 1.99
C PHE A 47 8.99 7.91 2.26
N ILE A 48 9.85 7.70 1.25
CA ILE A 48 11.30 7.87 1.39
C ILE A 48 11.64 9.28 1.86
N GLY A 49 12.23 9.39 3.06
CA GLY A 49 12.57 10.68 3.68
C GLY A 49 11.38 11.54 4.09
N LYS A 50 10.16 10.99 4.06
CA LYS A 50 8.91 11.65 4.44
C LYS A 50 8.28 10.91 5.62
N GLN A 51 7.47 11.62 6.41
CA GLN A 51 6.66 10.99 7.44
C GLN A 51 5.49 10.24 6.77
N ILE A 52 5.23 9.01 7.20
CA ILE A 52 4.00 8.30 6.81
C ILE A 52 2.81 9.06 7.41
N PRO A 53 1.79 9.44 6.62
CA PRO A 53 0.57 10.04 7.16
C PRO A 53 -0.11 9.10 8.18
N PRO A 54 -0.92 9.62 9.11
CA PRO A 54 -1.66 8.78 10.04
C PRO A 54 -2.48 7.72 9.28
N VAL A 55 -2.35 6.45 9.69
CA VAL A 55 -3.16 5.37 9.10
C VAL A 55 -4.59 5.53 9.60
N LYS A 56 -5.50 5.85 8.69
CA LYS A 56 -6.95 5.92 8.97
C LYS A 56 -7.53 4.54 9.18
N ARG A 57 -7.13 3.59 8.34
CA ARG A 57 -7.59 2.19 8.35
C ARG A 57 -6.59 1.29 7.65
N TYR A 58 -6.52 0.04 8.06
CA TYR A 58 -5.91 -1.01 7.25
C TYR A 58 -6.76 -2.28 7.25
N ILE A 59 -6.63 -3.09 6.19
CA ILE A 59 -7.21 -4.42 6.09
C ILE A 59 -6.05 -5.41 5.91
N GLU A 60 -5.95 -6.36 6.84
CA GLU A 60 -5.04 -7.50 6.74
C GLU A 60 -5.68 -8.64 5.95
N ASP A 61 -4.88 -9.33 5.15
CA ASP A 61 -5.27 -10.42 4.24
C ASP A 61 -6.43 -10.03 3.30
N ILE A 62 -6.34 -8.82 2.73
CA ILE A 62 -7.40 -8.29 1.87
C ILE A 62 -7.63 -9.18 0.65
N ASP A 63 -8.90 -9.52 0.42
CA ASP A 63 -9.33 -10.02 -0.88
C ASP A 63 -9.35 -8.87 -1.89
N ILE A 64 -8.36 -8.84 -2.77
CA ILE A 64 -8.21 -7.79 -3.78
C ILE A 64 -9.46 -7.62 -4.64
N SER A 65 -10.28 -8.66 -4.84
CA SER A 65 -11.52 -8.56 -5.63
C SER A 65 -12.58 -7.64 -5.00
N THR A 66 -12.41 -7.31 -3.72
CA THR A 66 -13.27 -6.37 -2.97
C THR A 66 -12.87 -4.91 -3.15
N LEU A 67 -11.73 -4.63 -3.79
CA LEU A 67 -11.28 -3.28 -4.09
C LEU A 67 -12.09 -2.65 -5.23
N GLU A 68 -12.08 -1.32 -5.26
CA GLU A 68 -12.85 -0.54 -6.23
C GLU A 68 -12.46 -0.89 -7.68
N SER A 69 -13.48 -1.15 -8.51
CA SER A 69 -13.31 -1.81 -9.81
C SER A 69 -12.95 -0.90 -10.98
N GLY A 70 -13.24 0.40 -10.90
CA GLY A 70 -13.03 1.38 -11.96
C GLY A 70 -11.62 1.99 -11.97
N HIS A 71 -10.95 2.04 -10.82
CA HIS A 71 -9.67 2.71 -10.63
C HIS A 71 -8.64 1.86 -9.88
N VAL A 72 -9.00 1.13 -8.83
CA VAL A 72 -7.99 0.35 -8.07
C VAL A 72 -7.65 -0.95 -8.79
N LEU A 73 -8.64 -1.82 -9.01
CA LEU A 73 -8.44 -3.14 -9.63
C LEU A 73 -7.68 -3.10 -10.97
N PRO A 74 -8.00 -2.19 -11.92
CA PRO A 74 -7.29 -2.14 -13.20
C PRO A 74 -5.81 -1.72 -13.06
N ASN A 75 -5.45 -1.11 -11.94
CA ASN A 75 -4.13 -0.56 -11.67
C ASN A 75 -3.32 -1.38 -10.65
N ILE A 76 -3.77 -2.57 -10.25
CA ILE A 76 -2.97 -3.48 -9.40
C ILE A 76 -1.84 -4.10 -10.23
N MET A 77 -0.62 -4.09 -9.70
CA MET A 77 0.50 -4.83 -10.29
C MET A 77 0.43 -6.31 -9.93
N THR A 78 0.50 -7.17 -10.95
CA THR A 78 0.64 -8.61 -10.79
C THR A 78 2.14 -8.98 -10.78
N PRO A 79 2.64 -9.81 -9.84
CA PRO A 79 1.90 -10.56 -8.80
C PRO A 79 1.88 -9.90 -7.41
N SER A 80 0.68 -9.69 -6.85
CA SER A 80 0.46 -9.27 -5.46
C SER A 80 0.87 -10.33 -4.41
N VAL A 81 1.48 -11.44 -4.83
CA VAL A 81 1.98 -12.51 -3.94
C VAL A 81 3.43 -12.32 -3.53
N TYR A 82 4.17 -11.37 -4.12
CA TYR A 82 5.53 -11.03 -3.70
C TYR A 82 5.53 -9.92 -2.66
N ARG A 83 6.55 -9.93 -1.80
CA ARG A 83 6.74 -8.87 -0.81
C ARG A 83 6.99 -7.53 -1.53
N GLY A 84 6.32 -6.48 -1.08
CA GLY A 84 6.42 -5.14 -1.68
C GLY A 84 5.06 -4.58 -2.13
N VAL A 85 5.10 -3.47 -2.84
CA VAL A 85 3.92 -2.67 -3.19
C VAL A 85 3.32 -3.16 -4.49
N TRP A 86 2.00 -3.39 -4.51
CA TRP A 86 1.24 -3.73 -5.72
C TRP A 86 0.21 -2.66 -6.11
N TYR A 87 -0.01 -1.65 -5.26
CA TYR A 87 -0.78 -0.44 -5.59
C TYR A 87 -0.35 0.73 -4.69
N PRO A 88 -0.26 1.98 -5.20
CA PRO A 88 -0.40 2.37 -6.61
C PRO A 88 0.77 1.85 -7.47
N GLN A 89 0.64 1.95 -8.80
CA GLN A 89 1.72 1.57 -9.72
C GLN A 89 2.91 2.52 -9.60
N GLY A 90 4.10 2.06 -9.99
CA GLY A 90 5.35 2.85 -9.96
C GLY A 90 6.28 2.49 -8.80
N TYR A 91 5.87 1.56 -7.94
CA TYR A 91 6.67 0.96 -6.89
C TYR A 91 7.08 -0.47 -7.26
N SER A 92 8.15 -0.97 -6.65
CA SER A 92 8.75 -2.27 -6.99
C SER A 92 8.45 -3.34 -5.94
N PHE A 93 8.54 -4.60 -6.37
CA PHE A 93 8.63 -5.75 -5.46
C PHE A 93 10.09 -5.92 -5.00
N LEU A 94 10.28 -6.38 -3.76
CA LEU A 94 11.59 -6.69 -3.18
C LEU A 94 11.85 -8.21 -3.15
#